data_AF-A0A920AYJ8-F1
#
_entry.id   AF-A0A920AYJ8-F1
#
_cell.length_a   1.000
_cell.length_b   1.000
_cell.length_c   1.000
_cell.angle_alpha   90.00
_cell.angle_beta   90.00
_cell.angle_gamma   90.00
#
_symmetry.space_group_name_H-M   'P 1'
#
loop_
_entity.id
_entity.type
_entity.pdbx_description
1 polymer ?
#
loop_
_entity_poly.entity_id
_entity_poly.type
_entity_poly.pdbx_seq_one_letter_code
_entity_poly.pdbx_strand_id
1 'polypeptide(L)' 'MVGLAGIFTYIFLMSRDLPSLDQLENYDPDLVTRIYSSDGEILDELYLEKRIFTSLDQIPINIQNAAIASRIADFIVIGA' A
#
# COMPACT_ATOMS: atom_id res chain seq x y z
N MET A 1 -38.78 3.47 -0.81
CA MET A 1 -38.12 2.42 0.00
C MET A 1 -37.07 1.61 -0.77
N VAL A 2 -37.27 1.32 -2.07
CA VAL A 2 -36.30 0.56 -2.89
C VAL A 2 -34.90 1.21 -2.96
N GLY A 3 -34.81 2.54 -3.08
CA GLY A 3 -33.51 3.24 -3.10
C GLY A 3 -32.73 3.16 -1.80
N LEU A 4 -33.41 3.18 -0.65
CA LEU A 4 -32.78 3.11 0.68
C LEU A 4 -32.26 1.69 0.96
N ALA A 5 -33.01 0.68 0.52
CA ALA A 5 -32.55 -0.71 0.53
C ALA A 5 -31.32 -0.91 -0.36
N GLY A 6 -31.28 -0.31 -1.57
CA GLY A 6 -30.13 -0.38 -2.46
C GLY A 6 -28.86 0.24 -1.88
N ILE A 7 -28.98 1.42 -1.25
CA ILE A 7 -27.86 2.08 -0.55
C ILE A 7 -27.35 1.20 0.60
N PHE A 8 -28.27 0.64 1.40
CA PHE A 8 -27.90 -0.22 2.51
C PHE A 8 -27.16 -1.48 2.03
N THR A 9 -27.66 -2.14 0.99
CA THR A 9 -26.99 -3.32 0.39
C THR A 9 -25.62 -2.98 -0.16
N TYR A 10 -25.48 -1.83 -0.82
CA TYR A 10 -24.19 -1.38 -1.36
C TYR A 10 -23.15 -1.15 -0.26
N ILE A 11 -23.53 -0.42 0.79
CA ILE A 11 -22.66 -0.18 1.95
C ILE A 11 -22.30 -1.50 2.62
N PHE A 12 -23.28 -2.38 2.84
CA PHE A 12 -23.06 -3.67 3.47
C PHE A 12 -22.07 -4.55 2.69
N LEU A 13 -22.17 -4.58 1.36
CA LEU A 13 -21.21 -5.32 0.53
C LEU A 13 -19.80 -4.73 0.64
N MET A 14 -19.65 -3.41 0.55
CA MET A 14 -18.36 -2.74 0.69
C MET A 14 -17.73 -2.96 2.07
N SER A 15 -18.55 -3.00 3.12
CA SER A 15 -18.09 -3.22 4.50
C SER A 15 -17.53 -4.62 4.76
N ARG A 16 -17.80 -5.62 3.90
CA ARG A 16 -17.32 -7.00 4.10
C ARG A 16 -15.85 -7.20 3.79
N ASP A 17 -15.30 -6.39 2.91
CA ASP A 17 -13.90 -6.49 2.48
C ASP A 17 -12.96 -5.61 3.32
N LEU A 18 -13.48 -4.97 4.39
CA LEU A 18 -12.65 -4.19 5.29
C LEU A 18 -11.84 -5.10 6.21
N PRO A 19 -10.53 -4.84 6.35
CA PRO A 19 -9.70 -5.54 7.33
C PRO A 19 -10.23 -5.29 8.75
N SER A 20 -10.02 -6.25 9.64
CA SER A 20 -10.37 -6.06 11.05
C SER A 20 -9.51 -4.97 11.68
N LEU A 21 -9.97 -4.41 12.80
CA LEU A 21 -9.21 -3.40 13.53
C LEU A 21 -7.84 -3.95 13.98
N ASP A 22 -7.80 -5.21 14.43
CA ASP A 22 -6.57 -5.88 14.85
C ASP A 22 -5.55 -6.01 13.71
N GLN A 23 -6.00 -6.24 12.47
CA GLN A 23 -5.14 -6.30 11.28
C GLN A 23 -4.59 -4.91 10.90
N LEU A 24 -5.34 -3.85 11.21
CA LEU A 24 -4.91 -2.47 10.97
C LEU A 24 -3.88 -2.00 12.01
N GLU A 25 -4.02 -2.47 13.25
CA GLU A 25 -3.08 -2.20 14.33
C GLU A 25 -1.78 -3.02 14.17
N ASN A 26 -1.90 -4.28 13.76
CA ASN A 26 -0.78 -5.20 13.58
C ASN A 26 -0.58 -5.53 12.10
N TYR A 27 -0.09 -4.54 11.36
CA TYR A 27 0.24 -4.72 9.96
C TYR A 27 1.57 -5.49 9.81
N ASP A 28 1.48 -6.76 9.42
CA ASP A 28 2.63 -7.65 9.16
C ASP A 28 2.72 -8.00 7.67
N PRO A 29 3.42 -7.20 6.86
CA PRO A 29 3.56 -7.46 5.43
C PRO A 29 4.56 -8.58 5.15
N ASP A 30 4.28 -9.40 4.14
CA ASP A 30 5.27 -10.36 3.63
C ASP A 30 6.55 -9.64 3.18
N LEU A 31 7.68 -10.02 3.79
CA LEU A 31 9.00 -9.46 3.51
C LEU A 31 9.80 -10.34 2.55
N VAL A 32 10.79 -9.71 1.90
CA VAL A 32 11.71 -10.39 0.98
C VAL A 32 12.61 -11.36 1.74
N THR A 33 12.60 -12.64 1.34
CA THR A 33 13.57 -13.63 1.82
C THR A 33 14.80 -13.59 0.92
N ARG A 34 16.00 -13.41 1.51
CA ARG A 34 17.27 -13.35 0.76
C ARG A 34 18.11 -14.59 1.03
N ILE A 35 18.59 -15.21 -0.05
CA ILE A 35 19.52 -16.34 -0.01
C ILE A 35 20.93 -15.79 -0.24
N TYR A 36 21.84 -16.06 0.69
CA TYR A 36 23.21 -15.58 0.63
C TYR A 36 24.20 -16.73 0.34
N SER A 37 25.28 -16.42 -0.34
CA SER A 37 26.45 -17.30 -0.49
C SER A 37 27.29 -17.32 0.79
N SER A 38 28.24 -18.25 0.88
CA SER A 38 29.13 -18.39 2.04
C SER A 38 30.04 -17.18 2.29
N ASP A 39 30.27 -16.39 1.25
CA ASP A 39 31.01 -15.12 1.26
C ASP A 39 30.11 -13.89 1.47
N GLY A 40 28.80 -14.08 1.62
CA GLY A 40 27.84 -13.03 1.99
C GLY A 40 27.22 -12.27 0.81
N GLU A 41 27.44 -12.72 -0.42
CA GLU A 41 26.77 -12.16 -1.60
C GLU A 41 25.34 -12.68 -1.73
N ILE A 42 24.42 -11.85 -2.25
CA ILE A 42 23.03 -12.27 -2.48
C ILE A 42 23.00 -13.15 -3.74
N LEU A 43 22.57 -14.39 -3.58
CA LEU A 43 22.37 -15.34 -4.68
C LEU A 43 20.96 -15.23 -5.27
N ASP A 44 19.94 -15.04 -4.42
CA ASP A 44 18.55 -14.92 -4.87
C ASP A 44 17.65 -14.22 -3.83
N GLU A 45 16.51 -13.71 -4.30
CA GLU A 45 15.46 -13.08 -3.50
C GLU A 45 14.09 -13.72 -3.80
N LEU A 46 13.43 -14.29 -2.78
CA LEU A 46 12.11 -14.89 -2.88
C LEU A 46 11.06 -13.96 -2.27
N TYR A 47 10.06 -13.58 -3.08
CA TYR A 47 8.95 -12.73 -2.65
C TYR A 47 7.73 -12.85 -3.58
N LEU A 48 6.52 -12.70 -3.03
CA LEU A 48 5.30 -12.44 -3.82
C LEU A 48 5.21 -10.96 -4.19
N GLU A 49 5.52 -10.10 -3.23
CA GLU A 49 5.58 -8.65 -3.41
C GLU A 49 6.88 -8.11 -2.82
N LYS A 50 7.60 -7.28 -3.59
CA LYS A 50 8.86 -6.71 -3.15
C LYS A 50 8.63 -5.53 -2.21
N ARG A 51 8.34 -5.81 -0.94
CA ARG A 51 8.12 -4.79 0.09
C ARG A 51 9.42 -4.50 0.83
N ILE A 52 9.81 -3.24 0.85
CA ILE A 52 10.98 -2.74 1.58
C ILE A 52 10.45 -1.81 2.68
N PHE A 53 10.70 -2.17 3.93
CA PHE A 53 10.36 -1.29 5.05
C PHE A 53 11.30 -0.08 5.03
N THR A 54 10.74 1.12 4.92
CA THR A 54 11.49 2.38 4.81
C THR A 54 10.69 3.45 5.52
N SER A 55 11.36 4.24 6.36
CA SER A 55 10.72 5.35 7.07
C SER A 55 10.56 6.56 6.14
N LEU A 56 9.56 7.41 6.41
CA LEU A 56 9.20 8.52 5.50
C LEU A 56 10.36 9.51 5.31
N ASP A 57 11.17 9.72 6.35
CA ASP A 57 12.35 10.60 6.36
C ASP A 57 13.49 10.09 5.46
N GLN A 58 13.54 8.78 5.16
CA GLN A 58 14.51 8.19 4.23
C GLN A 58 14.12 8.40 2.77
N ILE A 59 12.87 8.78 2.49
CA ILE A 59 12.37 8.99 1.13
C ILE A 59 12.65 10.44 0.71
N PRO A 60 13.37 10.68 -0.39
CA PRO A 60 13.62 12.04 -0.88
C PRO A 60 12.33 12.84 -1.10
N ILE A 61 12.31 14.11 -0.68
CA ILE A 61 11.10 14.97 -0.72
C ILE A 61 10.51 15.11 -2.13
N ASN A 62 11.36 15.11 -3.17
CA ASN A 62 10.93 15.16 -4.56
C ASN A 62 10.17 13.88 -4.98
N ILE A 63 10.55 12.71 -4.45
CA ILE A 63 9.84 11.44 -4.70
C ILE A 63 8.50 11.43 -3.97
N GLN A 64 8.46 11.93 -2.73
CA GLN A 64 7.20 12.11 -1.99
C GLN A 64 6.24 13.03 -2.77
N ASN A 65 6.73 14.19 -3.20
CA ASN A 65 5.96 15.15 -3.97
C ASN A 65 5.50 14.58 -5.32
N ALA A 66 6.35 13.82 -6.02
CA ALA A 66 5.98 13.17 -7.27
C ALA A 66 4.92 12.07 -7.08
N ALA A 67 5.01 11.29 -6.01
CA ALA A 67 4.01 10.28 -5.67
C ALA A 67 2.65 10.91 -5.36
N ILE A 68 2.64 12.00 -4.58
CA ILE A 68 1.45 12.80 -4.30
C ILE A 68 0.89 13.37 -5.61
N ALA A 69 1.74 14.03 -6.41
CA ALA A 69 1.35 14.62 -7.68
C ALA A 69 0.82 13.60 -8.69
N SER A 70 1.32 12.35 -8.69
CA SER A 70 0.84 11.28 -9.57
C SER A 70 -0.52 10.74 -9.15
N ARG A 71 -0.72 10.50 -7.83
CA ARG A 71 -2.04 10.12 -7.29
C ARG A 71 -3.08 11.23 -7.43
N ILE A 72 -2.62 12.46 -7.55
CA ILE A 72 -3.39 13.70 -7.77
C ILE A 72 -3.31 14.16 -9.23
N ALA A 73 -2.66 13.44 -10.16
CA ALA A 73 -2.58 13.88 -11.56
C ALA A 73 -3.95 13.79 -12.24
N ASP A 74 -4.82 12.90 -11.76
CA ASP A 74 -6.26 12.87 -12.06
C ASP A 74 -7.08 13.91 -11.25
N PHE A 75 -6.47 14.55 -10.25
CA PHE A 75 -7.04 15.60 -9.41
C PHE A 75 -6.26 16.92 -9.56
N ILE A 76 -6.23 17.44 -10.79
CA ILE A 76 -5.93 18.85 -11.11
C ILE A 76 -4.48 19.29 -10.84
N VAL A 77 -3.74 19.45 -11.93
CA VAL A 77 -2.61 20.39 -12.02
C VAL A 77 -3.12 21.79 -11.66
N ILE A 78 -2.94 22.24 -10.41
CA ILE A 78 -3.08 23.64 -10.03
C ILE A 78 -1.67 24.18 -9.79
N GLY A 79 -1.17 24.92 -10.76
CA GLY A 79 0.16 25.53 -10.71
C GLY A 79 0.67 25.95 -12.07
N ALA A 80 -0.17 26.69 -12.82
CA ALA A 80 0.31 27.61 -13.85
C ALA A 80 0.18 29.03 -13.28
#